data_AF-A0A959UZU6-F1
#
_entry.id   AF-A0A959UZU6-F1
#
_cell.length_a   1.000
_cell.length_b   1.000
_cell.length_c   1.000
_cell.angle_alpha   90.00
_cell.angle_beta   90.00
_cell.angle_gamma   90.00
#
_symmetry.space_group_name_H-M   'P 1'
#
loop_
_entity.id
_entity.type
_entity.pdbx_description
1 polymer ?
#
loop_
_entity_poly.entity_id
_entity_poly.type
_entity_poly.pdbx_seq_one_letter_code
_entity_poly.pdbx_strand_id
1 'polypeptide(L)'
;MLFNSFEFAVFFPLVAAGYFLLPHRWRWLLLLVASYWFYMAWKAEYAVLLVISTLVDYTAARGIANAPSPAGRKRWLLLSIFTNLGILVGFKYFNFLNGSLRGVFGEA
;
A
#
# COMPACT_ATOMS: atom_id res chain seq x y z
N MET A 1 -4.89 -5.99 -13.43
CA MET A 1 -3.87 -6.67 -14.27
C MET A 1 -3.22 -7.78 -13.44
N LEU A 2 -3.24 -9.02 -13.94
CA LEU A 2 -2.63 -10.16 -13.25
C LEU A 2 -1.17 -10.32 -13.69
N PHE A 3 -0.31 -10.87 -12.83
CA PHE A 3 1.11 -11.07 -13.16
C PHE A 3 1.34 -12.02 -14.34
N ASN A 4 0.42 -12.95 -14.59
CA ASN A 4 0.46 -13.90 -15.71
C ASN A 4 -0.33 -13.42 -16.93
N SER A 5 -0.77 -12.16 -17.00
CA SER A 5 -1.49 -11.63 -18.16
C SER A 5 -0.55 -11.01 -19.19
N PHE A 6 -0.99 -11.00 -20.45
CA PHE A 6 -0.28 -10.33 -21.54
C PHE A 6 -0.10 -8.82 -21.27
N GLU A 7 -1.10 -8.19 -20.66
CA GLU A 7 -1.02 -6.79 -20.23
C GLU A 7 0.18 -6.54 -19.31
N PHE A 8 0.44 -7.43 -18.33
CA PHE A 8 1.59 -7.28 -17.43
C PHE A 8 2.91 -7.49 -18.16
N ALA A 9 2.95 -8.47 -19.08
CA ALA A 9 4.13 -8.75 -19.89
C ALA A 9 4.55 -7.55 -20.75
N VAL A 10 3.61 -6.69 -21.16
CA VAL A 10 3.90 -5.44 -21.86
C VAL A 10 4.17 -4.28 -20.88
N PHE A 11 3.37 -4.16 -19.84
CA PHE A 11 3.48 -3.10 -18.84
C PHE A 11 4.84 -3.08 -18.14
N PHE A 12 5.35 -4.23 -17.72
CA PHE A 12 6.58 -4.32 -16.94
C PHE A 12 7.81 -3.82 -17.74
N PRO A 13 8.08 -4.30 -18.97
CA PRO A 13 9.17 -3.76 -19.78
C PRO A 13 9.03 -2.28 -20.09
N LEU A 14 7.82 -1.76 -20.31
CA LEU A 14 7.59 -0.33 -20.55
C LEU A 14 7.96 0.52 -19.33
N VAL A 15 7.50 0.12 -18.14
CA VAL A 15 7.82 0.81 -16.88
C VAL A 15 9.32 0.69 -16.58
N ALA A 16 9.92 -0.48 -16.78
CA ALA A 16 11.35 -0.70 -16.57
C ALA A 16 12.21 0.15 -17.53
N ALA A 17 11.87 0.15 -18.83
CA ALA A 17 12.53 1.00 -19.82
C ALA A 17 12.39 2.48 -19.45
N GLY A 18 11.18 2.93 -19.09
CA GLY A 18 10.94 4.28 -18.59
C GLY A 18 11.81 4.62 -17.38
N TYR A 19 11.91 3.71 -16.40
CA TYR A 19 12.75 3.91 -15.21
C TYR A 19 14.23 4.15 -15.56
N PHE A 20 14.78 3.37 -16.50
CA PHE A 20 16.19 3.52 -16.89
C PHE A 20 16.44 4.73 -17.80
N LEU A 21 15.50 5.09 -18.67
CA LEU A 21 15.60 6.23 -19.57
C LEU A 21 15.34 7.58 -18.89
N LEU A 22 14.50 7.61 -17.85
CA LEU A 22 14.17 8.88 -17.18
C LEU A 22 15.31 9.38 -16.28
N PRO A 23 15.51 10.72 -16.20
CA PRO A 23 16.38 11.33 -15.22
C PRO A 23 15.99 10.95 -13.79
N HIS A 24 16.98 10.80 -12.91
CA HIS A 24 16.78 10.32 -11.52
C HIS A 24 15.65 11.05 -10.77
N ARG A 25 15.53 12.37 -10.96
CA ARG A 25 14.48 13.23 -10.35
C ARG A 25 13.03 12.83 -10.67
N TRP A 26 12.78 12.11 -11.77
CA TRP A 26 11.44 11.73 -12.22
C TRP A 26 11.12 10.24 -12.00
N ARG A 27 12.12 9.43 -11.65
CA ARG A 27 11.95 7.98 -11.51
C ARG A 27 10.93 7.61 -10.44
N TRP A 28 10.94 8.32 -9.31
CA TRP A 28 9.98 8.08 -8.23
C TRP A 28 8.54 8.35 -8.68
N LEU A 29 8.30 9.38 -9.50
CA LEU A 29 6.97 9.71 -10.00
C LEU A 29 6.48 8.65 -10.98
N LEU A 30 7.35 8.20 -11.89
CA LEU A 30 7.04 7.09 -12.80
C LEU A 30 6.67 5.83 -12.02
N LEU A 31 7.46 5.45 -11.01
CA LEU A 31 7.18 4.29 -10.17
C LEU A 31 5.89 4.44 -9.37
N LEU A 32 5.60 5.65 -8.86
CA LEU A 32 4.36 5.93 -8.15
C LEU A 32 3.16 5.76 -9.07
N VAL A 33 3.15 6.42 -10.23
CA VAL A 33 2.05 6.32 -11.21
C VAL A 33 1.87 4.88 -11.68
N ALA A 34 2.97 4.18 -11.99
CA ALA A 34 2.93 2.78 -12.39
C ALA A 34 2.33 1.89 -11.30
N SER A 35 2.71 2.08 -10.04
CA SER A 35 2.14 1.33 -8.90
C SER A 35 0.63 1.54 -8.80
N TYR A 36 0.16 2.79 -8.81
CA TYR A 36 -1.26 3.09 -8.72
C TYR A 36 -2.05 2.51 -9.90
N TRP A 37 -1.52 2.66 -11.12
CA TRP A 37 -2.14 2.08 -12.32
C TRP A 37 -2.25 0.56 -12.22
N PHE A 38 -1.18 -0.12 -11.81
CA PHE A 38 -1.15 -1.57 -11.65
C PHE A 38 -2.24 -2.07 -10.70
N TYR A 39 -2.38 -1.43 -9.53
CA TYR A 39 -3.38 -1.81 -8.53
C TYR A 39 -4.82 -1.43 -8.94
N MET A 40 -5.02 -0.26 -9.57
CA MET A 40 -6.32 0.16 -10.10
C MET A 40 -6.83 -0.76 -11.20
N ALA A 41 -5.93 -1.30 -12.03
CA ALA A 41 -6.28 -2.25 -13.08
C ALA A 41 -6.83 -3.59 -12.53
N TRP A 42 -6.76 -3.84 -11.22
CA TRP A 42 -7.43 -4.97 -10.60
C TRP A 42 -8.78 -4.56 -9.99
N LYS A 43 -8.78 -3.55 -9.11
CA LYS A 43 -9.99 -2.80 -8.72
C LYS A 43 -9.64 -1.37 -8.36
N ALA A 44 -10.39 -0.41 -8.89
CA ALA A 44 -10.18 1.01 -8.64
C ALA A 44 -10.31 1.38 -7.15
N GLU A 45 -11.16 0.68 -6.39
CA GLU A 45 -11.35 0.89 -4.96
C GLU A 45 -10.05 0.75 -4.15
N TYR A 46 -9.10 -0.08 -4.60
CA TYR A 46 -7.82 -0.28 -3.91
C TYR A 46 -6.88 0.91 -4.03
N ALA A 47 -7.13 1.82 -4.98
CA ALA A 47 -6.41 3.09 -5.06
C ALA A 47 -6.60 3.90 -3.78
N VAL A 48 -7.81 3.92 -3.21
CA VAL A 48 -8.12 4.69 -2.00
C VAL A 48 -7.29 4.18 -0.82
N LEU A 49 -7.19 2.85 -0.67
CA LEU A 49 -6.36 2.23 0.36
C LEU A 49 -4.87 2.58 0.19
N LEU A 50 -4.38 2.56 -1.04
CA LEU A 50 -3.00 2.94 -1.35
C LEU A 50 -2.73 4.43 -1.10
N VAL A 51 -3.66 5.33 -1.47
CA VAL A 51 -3.54 6.77 -1.16
C VAL A 51 -3.43 6.96 0.35
N ILE A 52 -4.32 6.34 1.12
CA ILE A 52 -4.33 6.48 2.58
C ILE A 52 -3.01 5.98 3.18
N SER A 53 -2.58 4.77 2.82
CA SER A 53 -1.30 4.20 3.30
C SER A 53 -0.11 5.09 2.90
N THR A 54 -0.05 5.54 1.65
CA THR A 54 1.02 6.42 1.15
C THR A 54 1.09 7.73 1.93
N LEU A 55 -0.06 8.39 2.14
CA LEU A 55 -0.12 9.66 2.87
C LEU A 55 0.27 9.48 4.34
N VAL A 56 -0.23 8.43 4.99
CA VAL A 56 0.07 8.14 6.39
C VAL A 56 1.56 7.82 6.56
N ASP A 57 2.13 6.99 5.71
CA ASP A 57 3.55 6.63 5.81
C ASP A 57 4.46 7.80 5.46
N TYR A 58 4.09 8.62 4.48
CA TYR A 58 4.84 9.83 4.15
C TYR A 58 4.81 10.85 5.30
N THR A 59 3.64 11.08 5.89
CA THR A 59 3.49 11.99 7.04
C THR A 59 4.18 11.45 8.28
N ALA A 60 4.07 10.15 8.56
CA ALA A 60 4.75 9.49 9.66
C ALA A 60 6.27 9.55 9.52
N ALA A 61 6.82 9.29 8.33
CA ALA A 61 8.25 9.39 8.07
C ALA A 61 8.79 10.81 8.33
N ARG A 62 8.08 11.84 7.86
CA ARG A 62 8.41 13.24 8.16
C ARG A 62 8.27 13.56 9.65
N GLY A 63 7.26 13.02 10.31
CA GLY A 63 7.03 13.15 11.74
C GLY A 63 8.18 12.55 12.57
N ILE A 64 8.67 11.37 12.18
CA ILE A 64 9.83 10.71 12.81
C ILE A 64 11.09 11.55 12.62
N ALA A 65 11.34 12.04 11.40
CA ALA A 65 12.52 12.82 11.08
C ALA A 65 12.60 14.13 11.91
N ASN A 66 11.45 14.79 12.12
CA ASN A 66 11.37 16.07 12.83
C ASN A 66 11.14 15.92 14.35
N ALA A 67 10.89 14.71 14.86
CA ALA A 67 10.58 14.53 16.27
C ALA A 67 11.85 14.72 17.15
N PRO A 68 11.79 15.62 18.16
CA PRO A 68 12.93 15.94 19.02
C PRO A 68 13.22 14.86 20.06
N SER A 69 12.26 13.98 20.33
CA SER A 69 12.39 12.93 21.37
C SER A 69 12.14 11.54 20.80
N PRO A 70 12.76 10.49 21.39
CA PRO A 70 12.49 9.10 21.03
C PRO A 70 11.01 8.71 21.18
N ALA A 71 10.33 9.26 22.19
CA ALA A 71 8.90 9.04 22.40
C ALA A 71 8.05 9.59 21.25
N GLY A 72 8.38 10.76 20.71
CA GLY A 72 7.70 11.34 19.56
C GLY A 72 7.87 10.48 18.30
N ARG A 73 9.09 9.99 18.05
CA ARG A 73 9.37 9.05 16.94
C ARG A 73 8.55 7.77 17.07
N LYS A 74 8.48 7.20 18.28
CA LYS A 74 7.70 5.99 18.54
C LYS A 74 6.21 6.20 18.27
N ARG A 75 5.64 7.36 18.60
CA ARG A 75 4.23 7.67 18.30
C ARG A 75 3.94 7.67 16.80
N TRP A 76 4.78 8.31 16.00
CA TRP A 76 4.63 8.32 14.53
C TRP A 76 4.80 6.94 13.92
N LEU A 77 5.76 6.15 14.42
CA LEU A 77 5.94 4.76 14.00
C LEU A 77 4.70 3.92 14.32
N LEU A 78 4.19 4.01 15.55
CA LEU A 78 2.99 3.29 15.95
C LEU A 78 1.78 3.69 15.11
N LEU A 79 1.61 4.98 14.81
CA LEU A 79 0.54 5.45 13.93
C LEU A 79 0.60 4.75 12.56
N SER A 80 1.76 4.76 11.89
CA SER A 80 1.95 4.09 10.59
C SER A 80 1.68 2.58 10.67
N ILE A 81 2.18 1.91 11.71
CA ILE A 81 1.96 0.46 11.92
C ILE A 81 0.47 0.17 12.10
N PHE A 82 -0.22 0.88 12.99
CA PHE A 82 -1.63 0.65 13.26
C PHE A 82 -2.50 0.93 12.04
N THR A 83 -2.19 1.96 11.26
CA THR A 83 -2.94 2.24 10.04
C THR A 83 -2.73 1.16 8.98
N ASN A 84 -1.49 0.75 8.69
CA ASN A 84 -1.23 -0.28 7.69
C ASN A 84 -1.78 -1.65 8.10
N LEU A 85 -1.60 -2.04 9.37
CA LEU A 85 -2.20 -3.27 9.89
C LEU A 85 -3.73 -3.19 9.93
N GLY A 86 -4.30 -2.04 10.26
CA GLY A 86 -5.74 -1.82 10.23
C GLY A 86 -6.32 -2.00 8.83
N ILE A 87 -5.68 -1.41 7.82
CA ILE A 87 -6.05 -1.62 6.40
C ILE A 87 -5.95 -3.10 6.05
N LEU A 88 -4.84 -3.77 6.40
CA LEU A 88 -4.64 -5.19 6.11
C LEU A 88 -5.73 -6.06 6.76
N VAL A 89 -6.03 -5.85 8.03
CA VAL A 89 -7.04 -6.62 8.76
C VAL A 89 -8.43 -6.36 8.18
N GLY A 90 -8.82 -5.10 8.02
CA GLY A 90 -10.14 -4.73 7.50
C GLY A 90 -10.36 -5.18 6.06
N PHE A 91 -9.34 -5.10 5.22
CA PHE A 91 -9.47 -5.43 3.81
C PHE A 91 -9.29 -6.92 3.51
N LYS A 92 -8.27 -7.56 4.09
CA LYS A 92 -7.90 -8.95 3.76
C LYS A 92 -8.49 -9.97 4.71
N TYR A 93 -8.58 -9.65 6.01
CA TYR A 93 -8.90 -10.64 7.04
C TYR A 93 -10.28 -10.47 7.67
N PHE A 94 -11.04 -9.42 7.34
CA PHE A 94 -12.35 -9.18 7.93
C PHE A 94 -13.31 -10.36 7.74
N ASN A 95 -13.43 -10.89 6.52
CA ASN A 95 -14.28 -12.04 6.24
C ASN A 95 -13.78 -13.32 6.90
N PHE A 96 -12.46 -13.50 6.99
CA PHE A 96 -11.86 -14.63 7.70
C PHE A 96 -12.21 -14.59 9.19
N LEU A 97 -12.03 -13.42 9.84
CA LEU A 97 -12.36 -13.23 11.26
C LEU A 97 -13.85 -13.45 11.53
N ASN A 98 -14.73 -12.92 10.69
CA ASN A 98 -16.17 -13.14 10.80
C ASN A 98 -16.53 -14.63 10.66
N GLY A 99 -15.91 -15.32 9.69
CA GLY A 99 -16.07 -16.76 9.51
C GLY A 99 -15.59 -17.57 10.72
N SER A 100 -14.41 -17.25 11.26
CA SER A 100 -13.88 -17.91 12.46
C SER A 100 -14.74 -17.67 13.70
N LEU A 101 -15.23 -16.45 13.91
CA LEU A 101 -16.14 -16.14 15.02
C LEU A 101 -17.45 -16.91 14.91
N ARG A 102 -18.02 -17.01 13.70
CA ARG A 102 -19.20 -17.84 13.45
C ARG A 102 -18.91 -19.32 13.69
N GLY A 103 -17.75 -19.83 13.29
CA GLY A 103 -17.39 -21.24 13.52
C GLY A 103 -17.09 -21.60 14.98
N VAL A 104 -16.76 -20.62 15.83
CA VAL A 104 -16.49 -20.82 17.26
C VAL A 104 -17.74 -20.57 18.12
N PHE A 105 -18.58 -19.60 17.75
CA PHE A 105 -19.73 -19.17 18.55
C PHE A 105 -21.11 -19.48 17.93
N GLY A 106 -21.15 -19.87 16.66
CA GLY A 106 -22.34 -20.39 15.99
C GLY A 106 -22.25 -21.92 15.93
N GLU A 107 -23.18 -22.60 16.58
CA GLU A 107 -23.39 -24.02 16.32
C GLU A 107 -23.70 -24.23 14.83
N ALA A 108 -23.06 -25.26 14.26
CA ALA A 108 -23.16 -25.83 12.90
C ALA A 108 -24.12 -25.16 11.89
#